data_AF-A0A699U3F2-F1
#
_entry.id   AF-A0A699U3F2-F1
#
_cell.length_a   1.000
_cell.length_b   1.000
_cell.length_c   1.000
_cell.angle_alpha   90.00
_cell.angle_beta   90.00
_cell.angle_gamma   90.00
#
_symmetry.space_group_name_H-M   'P 1'
#
loop_
_entity.id
_entity.type
_entity.pdbx_description
1 polymer ?
#
loop_
_entity_poly.entity_id
_entity_poly.type
_entity_poly.pdbx_seq_one_letter_code
_entity_poly.pdbx_strand_id
1 'polypeptide(L)'
;MPSPSMTEENLRYSREDLAEFDKIIQDKLTAARKELSFIKETLTRNNESGTDTTAASLKVLEDGAETAEKESLNQLASRQMKFIQQLENAQLR
;
A
#
# COMPACT_ATOMS: atom_id res chain seq x y z
N MET A 1 7.87 39.34 -40.74
CA MET A 1 7.24 38.05 -40.38
C MET A 1 7.43 37.87 -38.88
N PRO A 2 6.38 37.71 -38.06
CA PRO A 2 6.53 37.30 -36.67
C PRO A 2 6.60 35.77 -36.60
N SER A 3 7.61 35.26 -35.90
CA SER A 3 7.70 33.83 -35.54
C SER A 3 6.55 33.47 -34.60
N PRO A 4 5.93 32.28 -34.71
CA PRO A 4 4.88 31.89 -33.78
C PRO A 4 5.51 31.70 -32.40
N SER A 5 5.13 32.57 -31.46
CA SER A 5 5.37 32.39 -30.04
C SER A 5 4.71 31.09 -29.61
N MET A 6 5.51 30.17 -29.06
CA MET A 6 5.02 29.02 -28.30
C MET A 6 4.07 29.55 -27.23
N THR A 7 2.76 29.42 -27.46
CA THR A 7 1.76 29.86 -26.50
C THR A 7 1.81 28.91 -25.30
N GLU A 8 2.07 29.48 -24.12
CA GLU A 8 2.16 28.83 -22.81
C GLU A 8 0.84 28.15 -22.35
N GLU A 9 -0.20 28.12 -23.18
CA GLU A 9 -1.41 27.31 -22.95
C GLU A 9 -1.17 25.79 -23.09
N ASN A 10 0.05 25.34 -23.44
CA ASN A 10 0.37 23.93 -23.70
C ASN A 10 1.20 23.21 -22.61
N LEU A 11 1.50 23.85 -21.47
CA LEU A 11 2.06 23.16 -20.30
C LEU A 11 0.94 22.98 -19.27
N ARG A 12 0.26 21.83 -19.32
CA ARG A 12 -0.92 21.55 -18.46
C ARG A 12 -0.63 21.57 -16.95
N TYR A 13 0.63 21.62 -16.52
CA TYR A 13 1.06 21.84 -15.13
C TYR A 13 2.43 22.55 -15.12
N SER A 14 2.69 23.40 -14.13
CA SER A 14 4.01 24.02 -13.94
C SER A 14 5.04 22.97 -13.51
N ARG A 15 6.34 23.25 -13.72
CA ARG A 15 7.42 22.40 -13.18
C ARG A 15 7.37 22.29 -11.65
N GLU A 16 6.88 23.34 -11.00
CA GLU A 16 6.70 23.41 -9.55
C GLU A 16 5.60 22.46 -9.09
N ASP A 17 4.44 22.46 -9.77
CA ASP A 17 3.32 21.56 -9.49
C ASP A 17 3.72 20.08 -9.68
N LEU A 18 4.50 19.79 -10.73
CA LEU A 18 5.00 18.44 -10.99
C LEU A 18 5.95 17.96 -9.87
N ALA A 19 6.85 18.83 -9.41
CA ALA A 19 7.78 18.50 -8.33
C ALA A 19 7.05 18.28 -6.99
N GLU A 20 6.00 19.06 -6.72
CA GLU A 20 5.16 18.85 -5.54
C GLU A 20 4.39 17.52 -5.62
N PHE A 21 3.81 17.22 -6.79
CA PHE A 21 3.08 15.98 -7.02
C PHE A 21 3.99 14.75 -6.86
N ASP A 22 5.21 14.79 -7.41
CA ASP A 22 6.22 13.75 -7.25
C ASP A 22 6.57 13.51 -5.78
N LYS A 23 6.75 14.59 -5.01
CA LYS A 23 7.03 14.49 -3.58
C LYS A 23 5.87 13.85 -2.83
N ILE A 24 4.63 14.24 -3.12
CA ILE A 24 3.43 13.64 -2.52
C ILE A 24 3.35 12.14 -2.85
N ILE A 25 3.65 11.75 -4.09
CA ILE A 25 3.68 10.34 -4.49
C ILE A 25 4.75 9.58 -3.71
N GLN A 26 5.97 10.12 -3.58
CA GLN A 26 7.06 9.49 -2.84
C GLN A 26 6.74 9.30 -1.35
N ASP A 27 6.13 10.31 -0.73
CA ASP A 27 5.70 10.25 0.67
C ASP A 27 4.63 9.17 0.86
N LYS A 28 3.64 9.12 -0.05
CA LYS A 28 2.59 8.08 -0.04
C LYS A 28 3.15 6.68 -0.30
N LEU A 29 4.10 6.53 -1.22
CA LEU A 29 4.77 5.25 -1.50
C LEU A 29 5.52 4.74 -0.27
N THR A 30 6.23 5.63 0.42
CA THR A 30 6.98 5.29 1.62
C THR A 30 6.05 4.81 2.74
N ALA A 31 4.98 5.56 3.00
CA ALA A 31 3.95 5.17 3.96
C ALA A 31 3.30 3.83 3.58
N ALA A 32 2.95 3.67 2.31
CA ALA A 32 2.25 2.48 1.83
C ALA A 32 3.12 1.20 1.92
N ARG A 33 4.41 1.31 1.61
CA ARG A 33 5.38 0.21 1.74
C ARG A 33 5.62 -0.17 3.19
N LYS A 34 5.70 0.81 4.10
CA LYS A 34 5.83 0.57 5.54
C LYS A 34 4.62 -0.20 6.09
N GLU A 35 3.42 0.22 5.71
CA GLU A 35 2.18 -0.44 6.10
C GLU A 35 2.09 -1.87 5.56
N LEU A 36 2.45 -2.09 4.29
CA LEU A 36 2.52 -3.44 3.71
C LEU A 36 3.52 -4.34 4.47
N SER A 37 4.68 -3.80 4.86
CA SER A 37 5.66 -4.53 5.65
C SER A 37 5.09 -4.95 7.01
N PHE A 38 4.39 -4.03 7.70
CA PHE A 38 3.75 -4.30 8.98
C PHE A 38 2.68 -5.40 8.87
N ILE A 39 1.85 -5.35 7.84
CA ILE A 39 0.82 -6.38 7.59
C ILE A 39 1.47 -7.75 7.35
N LYS A 40 2.56 -7.79 6.55
CA LYS A 40 3.31 -9.02 6.29
C LYS A 40 3.95 -9.60 7.55
N GLU A 41 4.56 -8.76 8.38
CA GLU A 41 5.16 -9.18 9.65
C GLU A 41 4.11 -9.73 10.61
N THR A 42 2.95 -9.09 10.69
CA THR A 42 1.81 -9.55 11.51
C THR A 42 1.29 -10.91 11.03
N LEU A 43 1.15 -11.09 9.71
CA LEU A 43 0.76 -12.38 9.12
C LEU A 43 1.78 -13.48 9.42
N THR A 44 3.08 -13.19 9.36
CA THR A 44 4.14 -14.16 9.67
C THR A 44 4.12 -14.54 11.14
N ARG A 45 4.05 -13.57 12.05
CA ARG A 45 3.99 -13.81 13.50
C ARG A 45 2.77 -14.65 13.92
N ASN A 46 1.61 -14.35 13.35
CA ASN A 46 0.38 -15.11 13.61
C ASN A 46 0.44 -16.55 13.05
N ASN A 47 1.42 -16.88 12.19
CA ASN A 47 1.65 -18.23 11.70
C ASN A 47 2.57 -19.05 12.65
N GLU A 48 3.33 -18.39 13.53
CA GLU A 48 4.27 -19.03 14.45
C GLU A 48 3.67 -19.43 15.82
N SER A 49 2.46 -18.98 16.15
CA SER A 49 1.76 -19.23 17.44
C SER A 49 1.22 -20.65 17.62
N GLY A 50 2.00 -21.68 17.26
CA GLY A 50 1.53 -23.05 17.07
C GLY A 50 1.76 -24.08 18.18
N THR A 51 2.13 -23.70 19.42
CA THR A 51 2.38 -24.70 20.47
C THR A 51 1.98 -24.25 21.88
N ASP A 52 0.70 -24.35 22.24
CA ASP A 52 0.37 -24.74 23.61
C ASP A 52 -0.94 -25.53 23.69
N THR A 53 -0.90 -26.62 24.46
CA THR A 53 -1.78 -27.78 24.26
C THR A 53 -2.70 -27.97 25.46
N THR A 54 -3.66 -27.08 25.74
CA THR A 54 -4.65 -27.37 26.81
C THR A 54 -5.98 -26.61 26.72
N ALA A 55 -6.81 -26.82 25.67
CA ALA A 55 -8.28 -26.71 25.73
C ALA A 55 -8.93 -26.94 24.36
N ALA A 56 -9.42 -28.15 24.07
CA ALA A 56 -9.97 -28.50 22.76
C ALA A 56 -11.19 -27.66 22.32
N SER A 57 -12.00 -27.14 23.26
CA SER A 57 -13.19 -26.33 22.95
C SER A 57 -12.89 -24.82 22.80
N LEU A 58 -11.90 -24.28 23.53
CA LEU A 58 -11.41 -22.92 23.28
C LEU A 58 -10.63 -22.86 21.96
N LYS A 59 -9.84 -23.90 21.67
CA LYS A 59 -9.01 -23.99 20.47
C LYS A 59 -9.80 -23.82 19.17
N VAL A 60 -11.01 -24.40 19.05
CA VAL A 60 -11.82 -24.27 17.83
C VAL A 60 -12.33 -22.84 17.62
N LEU A 61 -12.68 -22.13 18.69
CA LEU A 61 -13.13 -20.74 18.62
C LEU A 61 -11.97 -19.77 18.33
N GLU A 62 -10.81 -20.02 18.93
CA GLU A 62 -9.58 -19.25 18.72
C GLU A 62 -9.04 -19.41 17.29
N ASP A 63 -9.02 -20.63 16.77
CA ASP A 63 -8.56 -20.93 15.40
C ASP A 63 -9.50 -20.30 14.34
N GLY A 64 -10.79 -20.20 14.63
CA GLY A 64 -11.76 -19.48 13.79
C GLY A 64 -11.56 -17.96 13.78
N ALA A 65 -11.26 -17.37 14.94
CA ALA A 65 -10.96 -15.95 15.06
C ALA A 65 -9.63 -15.60 14.38
N GLU A 66 -8.59 -16.42 14.57
CA GLU A 66 -7.30 -16.27 13.90
C GLU A 66 -7.42 -16.38 12.38
N THR A 67 -8.22 -17.32 11.89
CA THR A 67 -8.43 -17.50 10.45
C THR A 67 -9.09 -16.28 9.83
N ALA A 68 -10.11 -15.71 10.49
CA ALA A 68 -10.79 -14.50 10.02
C ALA A 68 -9.86 -13.28 10.02
N GLU A 69 -9.01 -13.13 11.04
CA GLU A 69 -8.01 -12.06 11.11
C GLU A 69 -6.97 -12.20 9.99
N LYS A 70 -6.45 -13.41 9.77
CA LYS A 70 -5.52 -13.72 8.68
C LYS A 70 -6.12 -13.40 7.32
N GLU A 71 -7.38 -13.74 7.08
CA GLU A 71 -8.05 -13.41 5.81
C GLU A 71 -8.18 -11.89 5.61
N SER A 72 -8.62 -11.17 6.66
CA SER A 72 -8.72 -9.71 6.65
C SER A 72 -7.37 -9.05 6.33
N LEU A 73 -6.29 -9.47 6.99
CA LEU A 73 -4.94 -8.97 6.75
C LEU A 73 -4.44 -9.29 5.33
N ASN A 74 -4.73 -10.48 4.80
CA ASN A 74 -4.40 -10.82 3.41
C ASN A 74 -5.13 -9.93 2.41
N GLN A 75 -6.42 -9.65 2.63
CA GLN A 75 -7.18 -8.72 1.79
C GLN A 75 -6.61 -7.30 1.86
N LEU A 76 -6.25 -6.83 3.06
CA LEU A 76 -5.64 -5.53 3.25
C LEU A 76 -4.29 -5.42 2.54
N ALA A 77 -3.42 -6.44 2.66
CA ALA A 77 -2.15 -6.51 1.94
C ALA A 77 -2.34 -6.44 0.42
N SER A 78 -3.33 -7.16 -0.12
CA SER A 78 -3.66 -7.13 -1.55
C SER A 78 -4.07 -5.73 -2.03
N ARG A 79 -4.90 -5.03 -1.25
CA ARG A 79 -5.29 -3.64 -1.53
C ARG A 79 -4.08 -2.71 -1.49
N GLN A 80 -3.20 -2.88 -0.51
CA GLN A 80 -2.01 -2.07 -0.36
C GLN A 80 -1.03 -2.24 -1.52
N MET A 81 -0.83 -3.48 -1.99
CA MET A 81 -0.01 -3.76 -3.18
C MET A 81 -0.58 -3.08 -4.43
N LYS A 82 -1.90 -3.14 -4.63
CA LYS A 82 -2.56 -2.43 -5.75
C LYS A 82 -2.38 -0.91 -5.65
N PHE A 83 -2.49 -0.36 -4.45
CA PHE A 83 -2.30 1.07 -4.22
C PHE A 83 -0.86 1.51 -4.54
N ILE A 84 0.14 0.75 -4.09
CA ILE A 84 1.55 0.98 -4.44
C ILE A 84 1.75 0.96 -5.96
N GLN A 85 1.21 -0.04 -6.65
CA GLN A 85 1.33 -0.14 -8.10
C GLN A 85 0.68 1.05 -8.83
N GLN A 86 -0.45 1.55 -8.32
CA GLN A 86 -1.09 2.75 -8.87
C GLN A 86 -0.24 4.01 -8.66
N LEU A 87 0.40 4.16 -7.50
CA LEU A 87 1.32 5.26 -7.23
C LEU A 87 2.57 5.21 -8.10
N GLU A 88 3.18 4.03 -8.28
CA GLU A 88 4.33 3.84 -9.18
C GLU A 88 3.98 4.18 -10.63
N ASN A 89 2.79 3.77 -11.08
CA ASN A 89 2.29 4.14 -12.40
C ASN A 89 1.97 5.63 -12.55
N ALA A 90 1.55 6.30 -11.47
CA ALA A 90 1.29 7.74 -11.47
C ALA A 90 2.60 8.55 -11.53
N GLN A 91 3.70 8.01 -10.99
CA GLN A 91 5.01 8.65 -11.04
C GLN A 91 5.68 8.58 -12.42
N LEU A 92 5.41 7.54 -13.19
CA LEU A 92 6.01 7.32 -14.51
C LEU A 92 5.32 8.10 -15.65
N ARG A 93 4.24 8.84 -15.34
CA ARG A 93 3.38 9.52 -16.30
C ARG A 93 3.56 11.03 -16.24
#